data_AF-X8CM63-F1
#
_entry.id   AF-X8CM63-F1
#
_cell.length_a   1.000
_cell.length_b   1.000
_cell.length_c   1.000
_cell.angle_alpha   90.00
_cell.angle_beta   90.00
_cell.angle_gamma   90.00
#
_symmetry.space_group_name_H-M   'P 1'
#
loop_
_entity.id
_entity.type
_entity.pdbx_description
1 polymer ?
#
loop_
_entity_poly.entity_id
_entity_poly.type
_entity_poly.pdbx_seq_one_letter_code
_entity_poly.pdbx_strand_id
1 'polypeptide(L)'
;MTVAAELDRRGLLRRIGGAPYLHTLISTVPTAANAGYYAGIVAEKALLRRLVEAGTRVVQYGYAGAEGSDVAEVVDRAQAEIYDVTDRRLSEDFVALEDLLQPTMDEIDAIASSGGLARGCRPVFMNSTR
;
A
#
# COMPACT_ATOMS: atom_id res chain seq x y z
N MET A 1 8.40 -26.66 1.33
CA MET A 1 8.25 -26.37 2.77
C MET A 1 6.96 -25.59 2.97
N THR A 2 6.12 -25.96 3.94
CA THR A 2 4.84 -25.30 4.21
C THR A 2 4.98 -24.24 5.31
N VAL A 3 4.10 -23.23 5.34
CA VAL A 3 4.12 -22.15 6.35
C VAL A 3 4.09 -22.70 7.79
N ALA A 4 3.34 -23.79 8.02
CA ALA A 4 3.29 -24.47 9.32
C ALA A 4 4.65 -25.07 9.72
N ALA A 5 5.37 -25.69 8.78
CA ALA A 5 6.69 -26.28 9.04
C ALA A 5 7.75 -25.22 9.35
N GLU A 6 7.70 -24.05 8.69
CA GLU A 6 8.61 -22.94 8.97
C GLU A 6 8.33 -22.29 10.33
N LEU A 7 7.05 -22.13 10.70
CA LEU A 7 6.65 -21.58 12.00
C LEU A 7 7.00 -22.52 13.16
N ASP A 8 6.94 -23.84 12.95
CA ASP A 8 7.34 -24.83 13.94
C ASP A 8 8.87 -24.85 14.13
N ARG A 9 9.63 -24.74 13.03
CA ARG A 9 11.09 -24.64 13.06
C ARG A 9 11.59 -23.41 13.83
N ARG A 10 10.85 -22.30 13.76
CA ARG A 10 11.13 -21.07 14.53
C ARG A 10 10.56 -21.10 15.96
N GLY A 11 9.86 -22.17 16.36
CA GLY A 11 9.21 -22.28 17.67
C GLY A 11 8.05 -21.30 17.88
N LEU A 12 7.56 -20.65 16.82
CA LEU A 12 6.50 -19.64 16.89
C LEU A 12 5.10 -20.25 16.76
N LEU A 13 4.99 -21.47 16.25
CA LEU A 13 3.71 -22.13 15.95
C LEU A 13 2.78 -22.20 17.17
N ARG A 14 3.31 -22.51 18.37
CA ARG A 14 2.49 -22.52 19.60
C ARG A 14 2.07 -21.12 20.05
N ARG A 15 2.90 -20.11 19.80
CA ARG A 15 2.64 -18.71 20.21
C ARG A 15 1.48 -18.08 19.44
N ILE A 16 1.23 -18.54 18.22
CA ILE A 16 0.17 -18.04 17.35
C ILE A 16 -1.14 -18.86 17.44
N GLY A 17 -1.23 -19.86 18.32
CA GLY A 17 -2.44 -20.70 18.46
C GLY A 17 -2.40 -22.04 17.73
N GLY A 18 -1.26 -22.41 17.13
CA GLY A 18 -1.03 -23.74 16.55
C GLY A 18 -1.58 -23.95 15.13
N ALA A 19 -1.44 -25.18 14.64
CA ALA A 19 -1.96 -25.58 13.32
C ALA A 19 -3.48 -25.33 13.12
N PRO A 20 -4.36 -25.45 14.15
CA PRO A 20 -5.78 -25.14 14.00
C PRO A 20 -6.03 -23.67 13.64
N TYR A 21 -5.27 -22.73 14.20
CA TYR A 21 -5.42 -21.30 13.90
C TYR A 21 -5.09 -20.97 12.44
N LEU A 22 -4.06 -21.61 11.88
CA LEU A 22 -3.73 -21.49 10.46
C LEU A 22 -4.86 -22.02 9.56
N HIS A 23 -5.49 -23.12 9.96
CA HIS A 23 -6.64 -23.67 9.22
C HIS A 23 -7.83 -22.70 9.25
N THR A 24 -8.13 -22.11 10.42
CA THR A 24 -9.17 -21.08 10.54
C THR A 24 -8.88 -19.87 9.65
N LEU A 25 -7.65 -19.34 9.64
CA LEU A 25 -7.28 -18.20 8.79
C LEU A 25 -7.52 -18.49 7.30
N ILE A 26 -7.15 -19.68 6.84
CA ILE A 26 -7.38 -20.11 5.45
C ILE A 26 -8.88 -20.19 5.16
N SER A 27 -9.68 -20.72 6.08
CA SER A 27 -11.14 -20.79 5.94
C SER A 27 -11.85 -19.44 6.03
N THR A 28 -11.21 -18.41 6.61
CA THR A 28 -11.81 -17.08 6.81
C THR A 28 -11.62 -16.16 5.61
N VAL A 29 -10.72 -16.48 4.67
CA VAL A 29 -10.48 -15.70 3.46
C VAL A 29 -11.18 -16.38 2.27
N PRO A 30 -12.42 -16.00 1.93
CA PRO A 30 -13.23 -16.69 0.92
C PRO A 30 -12.63 -16.61 -0.49
N THR A 31 -11.88 -15.56 -0.82
CA THR A 31 -11.23 -15.39 -2.13
C THR A 31 -9.99 -14.50 -2.05
N ALA A 32 -8.90 -14.93 -2.70
CA ALA A 32 -7.68 -14.13 -2.86
C ALA A 32 -7.88 -12.86 -3.70
N ALA A 33 -8.98 -12.76 -4.45
CA ALA A 33 -9.33 -11.60 -5.27
C ALA A 33 -9.45 -10.29 -4.45
N ASN A 34 -9.85 -10.38 -3.18
CA ASN A 34 -9.94 -9.23 -2.28
C ASN A 34 -8.70 -9.02 -1.41
N ALA A 35 -7.63 -9.80 -1.62
CA ALA A 35 -6.41 -9.70 -0.81
C ALA A 35 -5.79 -8.29 -0.88
N GLY A 36 -5.79 -7.67 -2.08
CA GLY A 36 -5.34 -6.29 -2.26
C GLY A 36 -6.18 -5.27 -1.49
N TYR A 37 -7.50 -5.46 -1.42
CA TYR A 37 -8.41 -4.61 -0.66
C TYR A 37 -8.10 -4.64 0.84
N TYR A 38 -7.93 -5.85 1.41
CA TYR A 38 -7.56 -5.99 2.82
C TYR A 38 -6.12 -5.54 3.10
N ALA A 39 -5.18 -5.75 2.17
CA ALA A 39 -3.83 -5.22 2.27
C ALA A 39 -3.83 -3.69 2.37
N GLY A 40 -4.67 -3.01 1.56
CA GLY A 40 -4.87 -1.56 1.65
C GLY A 40 -5.37 -1.10 3.03
N ILE A 41 -6.37 -1.79 3.60
CA ILE A 41 -6.88 -1.49 4.95
C ILE A 41 -5.78 -1.65 6.01
N VAL A 42 -5.00 -2.74 5.93
CA VAL A 42 -3.90 -2.97 6.89
C VAL A 42 -2.82 -1.91 6.75
N ALA A 43 -2.46 -1.53 5.52
CA ALA A 43 -1.48 -0.48 5.23
C ALA A 43 -1.94 0.88 5.78
N GLU A 44 -3.20 1.27 5.55
CA GLU A 44 -3.76 2.50 6.08
C GLU A 44 -3.72 2.53 7.62
N LYS A 45 -4.13 1.44 8.27
CA LYS A 45 -4.06 1.35 9.74
C LYS A 45 -2.61 1.32 10.26
N ALA A 46 -1.68 0.73 9.52
CA ALA A 46 -0.26 0.74 9.87
C ALA A 46 0.32 2.17 9.80
N LEU A 47 -0.07 2.95 8.79
CA LEU A 47 0.32 4.35 8.65
C LEU A 47 -0.19 5.19 9.83
N LEU A 48 -1.45 5.03 10.20
CA LEU A 48 -2.01 5.71 11.38
C LEU A 48 -1.27 5.36 12.67
N ARG A 49 -0.91 4.08 12.88
CA ARG A 49 -0.11 3.67 14.06
C ARG A 49 1.25 4.34 14.08
N ARG A 50 1.94 4.37 12.94
CA ARG A 50 3.25 5.03 12.82
C ARG A 50 3.19 6.52 13.09
N LEU A 51 2.12 7.19 12.62
CA LEU A 51 1.91 8.61 12.90
C LEU A 51 1.75 8.88 14.40
N VAL A 52 0.98 8.03 15.10
CA VAL A 52 0.82 8.13 16.57
C VAL A 52 2.14 7.93 17.29
N GLU A 53 2.95 6.95 16.85
CA GLU A 53 4.28 6.70 17.42
C GLU A 53 5.22 7.89 17.20
N ALA A 54 5.26 8.46 15.99
CA ALA A 54 6.07 9.63 15.68
C ALA A 54 5.62 10.85 16.51
N GLY A 55 4.32 11.10 16.61
CA GLY A 55 3.78 12.16 17.46
C GLY A 55 4.18 11.98 18.94
N THR A 56 4.18 10.74 19.43
CA THR A 56 4.64 10.43 20.79
C THR A 56 6.12 10.75 20.98
N ARG A 57 6.98 10.42 20.01
CA ARG A 57 8.41 10.77 20.04
C ARG A 57 8.65 12.27 19.98
N VAL A 58 7.90 13.00 19.15
CA VAL A 58 7.97 14.47 19.08
C VAL A 58 7.64 15.11 20.43
N VAL A 59 6.60 14.62 21.12
CA VAL A 59 6.27 15.09 22.47
C VAL A 59 7.42 14.84 23.45
N GLN A 60 8.05 13.66 23.39
CA GLN A 60 9.22 13.35 24.23
C GLN A 60 10.39 14.30 23.96
N TYR A 61 10.65 14.64 22.70
CA TYR A 61 11.69 15.62 22.34
C TYR A 61 11.37 17.01 22.90
N GLY A 62 10.10 17.42 22.90
CA GLY A 62 9.66 18.68 23.50
C GLY A 62 9.95 18.76 25.01
N TYR A 63 9.72 17.67 25.75
CA TYR A 63 10.06 17.61 27.18
C TYR A 63 11.57 17.59 27.43
N ALA A 64 12.34 16.84 26.64
CA ALA A 64 13.81 16.80 26.75
C ALA A 64 14.48 18.14 26.37
N GLY A 65 13.88 18.89 25.43
CA GLY A 65 14.32 20.23 25.05
C GLY A 65 14.21 21.25 26.19
N ALA A 66 13.22 21.08 27.07
CA ALA A 66 13.04 21.94 28.25
C ALA A 66 14.17 21.78 29.30
N GLU A 67 14.98 20.72 29.21
CA GLU A 67 16.08 20.42 30.13
C GLU A 67 17.46 20.95 29.66
N GLY A 68 17.50 21.79 28.62
CA GLY A 68 18.72 22.49 28.19
C GLY A 68 19.36 21.99 26.88
N SER A 69 18.61 21.25 26.06
CA SER A 69 19.04 20.93 24.68
C SER A 69 18.82 22.14 23.76
N ASP A 70 19.61 22.26 22.68
CA ASP A 70 19.38 23.28 21.66
C ASP A 70 18.01 23.06 21.00
N VAL A 71 17.15 24.07 21.09
CA VAL A 71 15.79 24.05 20.52
C VAL A 71 15.83 23.78 19.02
N ALA A 72 16.87 24.26 18.31
CA ALA A 72 17.03 24.00 16.89
C ALA A 72 17.19 22.50 16.60
N GLU A 73 18.01 21.81 17.39
CA GLU A 73 18.26 20.37 17.22
C GLU A 73 17.00 19.53 17.52
N VAL A 74 16.20 19.96 18.49
CA VAL A 74 14.91 19.32 18.84
C VAL A 74 13.92 19.44 17.68
N VAL A 75 13.85 20.61 17.04
CA VAL A 75 12.98 20.85 15.89
C VAL A 75 13.43 20.02 14.69
N ASP A 76 14.73 19.96 14.39
CA ASP A 76 15.27 19.17 13.29
C ASP A 76 14.97 17.68 13.46
N ARG A 77 15.13 17.14 14.68
CA ARG A 77 14.78 15.75 15.00
C ARG A 77 13.29 15.48 14.86
N ALA A 78 12.44 16.41 15.27
CA ALA A 78 10.99 16.28 15.10
C ALA A 78 10.59 16.28 13.61
N GLN A 79 11.23 17.11 12.78
CA GLN A 79 10.99 17.14 11.33
C GLN A 79 11.39 15.82 10.66
N ALA A 80 12.55 15.26 11.01
CA ALA A 80 13.00 13.98 10.49
C ALA A 80 12.02 12.83 10.81
N GLU A 81 11.51 12.77 12.05
CA GLU A 81 10.53 11.75 12.46
C GLU A 81 9.23 11.81 11.66
N ILE A 82 8.72 13.01 11.39
CA ILE A 82 7.50 13.18 10.59
C ILE A 82 7.77 12.85 9.11
N TYR A 83 8.95 13.19 8.61
CA TYR A 83 9.35 12.82 7.25
C TYR A 83 9.37 11.31 7.04
N ASP A 84 9.94 10.56 7.99
CA ASP A 84 10.00 9.09 7.95
C ASP A 84 8.62 8.40 7.92
N VAL A 85 7.59 9.03 8.49
CA VAL A 85 6.21 8.53 8.40
C VAL A 85 5.67 8.66 6.96
N THR A 86 6.13 9.68 6.24
CA THR A 86 5.61 10.09 4.93
C THR A 86 6.36 9.41 3.76
N ASP A 87 7.68 9.30 3.84
CA ASP A 87 8.56 8.87 2.74
C ASP A 87 8.35 7.40 2.33
N ARG A 88 8.06 6.51 3.29
CA ARG A 88 7.84 5.08 2.97
C ARG A 88 6.61 4.80 2.11
N ARG A 89 5.70 5.77 1.93
CA ARG A 89 4.55 5.64 1.04
C ARG A 89 4.95 5.70 -0.44
N LEU A 90 6.05 6.36 -0.77
CA LEU A 90 6.53 6.51 -2.15
C LEU A 90 7.24 5.26 -2.69
N SER A 91 7.73 4.38 -1.80
CA SER A 91 8.49 3.19 -2.22
C SER A 91 7.61 2.05 -2.75
N GLU A 92 6.29 2.08 -2.53
CA GLU A 92 5.38 0.97 -2.90
C GLU A 92 4.61 1.22 -4.21
N ASP A 93 4.61 2.45 -4.74
CA ASP A 93 3.88 2.83 -5.97
C ASP A 93 4.74 2.74 -7.25
N PHE A 94 5.90 2.07 -7.22
CA PHE A 94 6.67 1.79 -8.43
C PHE A 94 6.22 0.47 -9.05
N VAL A 95 5.23 0.54 -9.94
CA VAL A 95 4.99 -0.54 -10.91
C VAL A 95 6.12 -0.50 -11.93
N ALA A 96 6.75 -1.64 -12.24
CA ALA A 96 7.80 -1.70 -13.23
C ALA A 96 7.22 -1.22 -14.59
N LEU A 97 7.95 -0.36 -15.30
CA LEU A 97 7.47 0.21 -16.57
C LEU A 97 7.12 -0.89 -17.59
N GLU A 98 7.79 -2.05 -17.51
CA GLU A 98 7.49 -3.24 -18.30
C GLU A 98 6.08 -3.78 -18.08
N ASP A 99 5.57 -3.75 -16.84
CA ASP A 99 4.23 -4.23 -16.50
C ASP A 99 3.13 -3.29 -17.01
N LEU A 100 3.45 -2.01 -17.26
CA LEU A 100 2.54 -1.03 -17.85
C LEU A 100 2.55 -1.05 -19.39
N LEU A 101 3.69 -1.41 -20.00
CA LEU A 101 3.87 -1.38 -21.45
C LEU A 101 3.05 -2.46 -22.16
N GLN A 102 2.96 -3.66 -21.60
CA GLN A 102 2.25 -4.76 -22.23
C GLN A 102 0.73 -4.51 -22.34
N PRO A 103 0.00 -4.13 -21.27
CA PRO A 103 -1.42 -3.83 -21.38
C PRO A 103 -1.72 -2.58 -22.21
N THR A 104 -0.82 -1.59 -22.26
CA THR A 104 -1.01 -0.42 -23.15
C THR A 104 -0.79 -0.75 -24.62
N MET A 105 0.17 -1.62 -24.95
CA MET A 105 0.34 -2.12 -26.31
C MET A 105 -0.84 -3.00 -26.75
N ASP A 106 -1.35 -3.86 -25.86
CA ASP A 106 -2.55 -4.65 -26.12
C ASP A 106 -3.78 -3.77 -26.38
N GLU A 107 -3.90 -2.62 -25.68
CA GLU A 107 -4.96 -1.64 -25.93
C GLU A 107 -4.81 -0.96 -27.30
N ILE A 108 -3.58 -0.59 -27.69
CA ILE A 108 -3.29 -0.01 -29.02
C ILE A 108 -3.58 -1.02 -30.13
N ASP A 109 -3.18 -2.28 -29.97
CA ASP A 109 -3.44 -3.35 -30.93
C ASP A 109 -4.94 -3.68 -31.02
N ALA A 110 -5.65 -3.65 -29.89
CA ALA A 110 -7.11 -3.79 -29.88
C ALA A 110 -7.81 -2.64 -30.61
N ILE A 111 -7.31 -1.40 -30.50
CA ILE A 111 -7.80 -0.23 -31.23
C ILE A 111 -7.47 -0.33 -32.73
N ALA A 112 -6.28 -0.79 -33.07
CA ALA A 112 -5.82 -0.93 -34.45
C ALA A 112 -6.56 -2.06 -35.18
N SER A 113 -6.79 -3.19 -34.51
CA SER A 113 -7.53 -4.34 -35.06
C SER A 113 -9.05 -4.10 -35.12
N SER A 114 -9.60 -3.34 -34.19
CA SER A 114 -11.01 -2.91 -34.18
C SER A 114 -11.17 -1.66 -35.05
N GLY A 115 -10.92 -1.78 -36.36
CA GLY A 115 -10.87 -0.68 -37.33
C GLY A 115 -11.73 0.54 -36.99
N GLY A 116 -11.10 1.55 -36.39
CA GLY A 116 -11.52 2.95 -36.39
C GLY A 116 -12.91 3.31 -35.84
N LEU A 117 -13.67 2.40 -35.23
CA LEU A 117 -14.94 2.74 -34.60
C LEU A 117 -14.70 3.13 -33.14
N ALA A 118 -14.29 4.38 -32.99
CA ALA A 118 -14.13 5.09 -31.74
C ALA A 118 -15.32 4.83 -30.79
N ARG A 119 -15.10 4.00 -29.78
CA ARG A 119 -16.07 3.73 -28.70
C ARG A 119 -16.33 4.95 -27.79
N GLY A 120 -15.79 6.12 -28.11
CA GLY A 120 -15.80 7.30 -27.23
C GLY A 120 -16.87 8.37 -27.50
N CYS A 121 -17.33 8.57 -28.75
CA CYS A 121 -18.33 9.60 -29.02
C CYS A 121 -19.26 9.18 -30.16
N ARG A 122 -20.59 9.14 -29.90
CA ARG A 122 -21.58 9.20 -30.97
C ARG A 122 -21.60 10.63 -31.53
N PRO A 123 -21.26 10.88 -32.81
CA PRO A 123 -21.34 12.22 -33.35
C PRO A 123 -22.82 12.51 -33.65
N VAL A 124 -23.42 13.36 -32.84
CA VAL A 124 -24.76 13.95 -33.06
C VAL A 124 -24.76 14.96 -34.24
N PHE A 125 -23.77 14.90 -35.12
CA PHE A 125 -23.47 15.89 -36.17
C PHE A 125 -23.70 15.39 -37.61
N MET A 126 -24.50 14.34 -37.80
CA MET A 126 -24.91 13.85 -39.12
C MET A 126 -26.43 13.83 -39.28
N ASN A 127 -27.11 14.95 -38.99
CA ASN A 127 -28.39 15.23 -39.66
C ASN A 127 -28.68 16.74 -39.74
N SER A 128 -28.01 17.41 -40.67
CA SER A 128 -28.54 18.63 -41.29
C SER A 128 -27.93 18.73 -42.67
N THR A 129 -28.61 18.17 -43.68
CA THR A 129 -28.76 18.66 -45.05
C THR A 129 -29.42 17.56 -45.90
N ARG A 130 -30.75 17.50 -45.87
CA ARG A 130 -31.63 17.46 -47.07
C ARG A 130 -33.08 17.52 -46.67
#